data_AF-A0A496XD90-F1
#
_entry.id   AF-A0A496XD90-F1
#
_cell.length_a   1.000
_cell.length_b   1.000
_cell.length_c   1.000
_cell.angle_alpha   90.00
_cell.angle_beta   90.00
_cell.angle_gamma   90.00
#
_symmetry.space_group_name_H-M   'P 1'
#
loop_
_entity.id
_entity.type
_entity.pdbx_description
1 polymer ?
#
loop_
_entity_poly.entity_id
_entity_poly.type
_entity_poly.pdbx_seq_one_letter_code
_entity_poly.pdbx_strand_id
1 'polypeptide(L)'
;MRLPPLLILPVFLFACADYEIKNLVKSDVDLVADEFITETRTAVRELVVKLYKRNPVQLQKNPGMTIEGRLAQLKVHLHQLDFPELNHKQGIDAMNLAFDPVFRGDRVFALVVGLGGMLREAYRYKPEVFFTDQLESEVLLTSARNVEVLLWKLKNTRKPDGEHYLITHEYRGVVDNLSFERLFGKIIILQEMMARIADDADDRTVTGAVHAVSKVFMPLPI
;
A
#
# COMPACT_ATOMS: atom_id res chain seq x y z
N MET A 1 48.88 -39.60 18.24
CA MET A 1 47.48 -39.15 18.11
C MET A 1 47.51 -37.65 17.81
N ARG A 2 47.20 -37.24 16.58
CA ARG A 2 47.23 -35.84 16.12
C ARG A 2 45.78 -35.35 15.94
N LEU A 3 45.40 -34.30 16.68
CA LEU A 3 44.12 -33.58 16.54
C LEU A 3 44.05 -32.89 15.16
N PRO A 4 42.90 -32.86 14.46
CA PRO A 4 42.70 -31.98 13.32
C PRO A 4 42.24 -30.58 13.79
N PRO A 5 42.48 -29.51 12.99
CA PRO A 5 42.16 -28.15 13.37
C PRO A 5 40.67 -27.83 13.11
N LEU A 6 40.11 -27.04 14.01
CA LEU A 6 38.77 -26.48 13.96
C LEU A 6 38.66 -25.51 12.78
N LEU A 7 37.89 -25.86 11.75
CA LEU A 7 37.58 -24.98 10.63
C LEU A 7 36.45 -24.05 11.07
N ILE A 8 36.80 -22.83 11.48
CA ILE A 8 35.84 -21.76 11.74
C ILE A 8 35.31 -21.28 10.39
N LEU A 9 34.07 -21.65 10.07
CA LEU A 9 33.33 -21.16 8.91
C LEU A 9 32.92 -19.69 9.16
N PRO A 10 33.29 -18.72 8.32
CA PRO A 10 32.76 -17.37 8.45
C PRO A 10 31.36 -17.35 7.83
N VAL A 11 30.34 -17.66 8.64
CA VAL A 11 28.96 -17.30 8.32
C VAL A 11 28.82 -15.84 8.71
N PHE A 12 28.98 -14.89 7.79
CA PHE A 12 28.42 -13.53 7.84
C PHE A 12 28.93 -12.81 6.61
N LEU A 13 28.12 -12.70 5.55
CA LEU A 13 28.20 -11.66 4.49
C LEU A 13 27.13 -11.81 3.38
N PHE A 14 26.29 -12.84 3.38
CA PHE A 14 25.29 -13.06 2.31
C PHE A 14 24.18 -12.00 2.20
N ALA A 15 23.88 -11.24 3.27
CA ALA A 15 22.73 -10.34 3.28
C ALA A 15 22.90 -9.09 2.38
N CYS A 16 24.11 -8.52 2.26
CA CYS A 16 24.35 -7.37 1.37
C CYS A 16 24.52 -7.80 -0.10
N ALA A 17 25.13 -8.95 -0.33
CA ALA A 17 25.31 -9.49 -1.68
C ALA A 17 23.95 -9.81 -2.35
N ASP A 18 22.99 -10.34 -1.58
CA ASP A 18 21.64 -10.61 -2.10
C ASP A 18 20.88 -9.33 -2.52
N TYR A 19 21.10 -8.20 -1.84
CA TYR A 19 20.46 -6.93 -2.20
C TYR A 19 21.03 -6.35 -3.50
N GLU A 20 22.35 -6.35 -3.65
CA GLU A 20 23.01 -5.86 -4.88
C GLU A 20 22.70 -6.77 -6.08
N ILE A 21 22.73 -8.09 -5.91
CA ILE A 21 22.45 -9.04 -7.00
C ILE A 21 20.99 -8.97 -7.46
N LYS A 22 20.03 -8.77 -6.54
CA LYS A 22 18.61 -8.61 -6.89
C LYS A 22 18.34 -7.37 -7.73
N ASN A 23 19.02 -6.25 -7.45
CA ASN A 23 18.87 -5.01 -8.21
C ASN A 23 19.49 -5.08 -9.62
N LEU A 24 20.45 -5.98 -9.86
CA LEU A 24 21.04 -6.19 -11.19
C LEU A 24 20.08 -6.85 -12.20
N VAL A 25 19.01 -7.49 -11.71
CA VAL A 25 18.00 -8.18 -12.55
C VAL A 25 16.72 -7.35 -12.71
N LYS A 26 16.54 -6.29 -11.92
CA LYS A 26 15.37 -5.39 -11.98
C LYS A 26 15.58 -4.29 -13.02
N SER A 27 14.50 -3.94 -13.72
CA SER A 27 14.47 -2.74 -14.56
C SER A 27 14.30 -1.47 -13.72
N ASP A 28 14.64 -0.31 -14.27
CA ASP A 28 14.37 0.98 -13.61
C ASP A 28 12.89 1.15 -13.22
N VAL A 29 11.98 0.57 -14.01
CA VAL A 29 10.53 0.59 -13.76
C VAL A 29 10.17 -0.25 -12.54
N ASP A 30 10.81 -1.41 -12.36
CA ASP A 30 10.58 -2.28 -11.20
C ASP A 30 10.99 -1.59 -9.89
N LEU A 31 12.13 -0.88 -9.91
CA LEU A 31 12.61 -0.10 -8.75
C LEU A 31 11.64 1.03 -8.39
N VAL A 32 11.08 1.71 -9.40
CA VAL A 32 10.07 2.76 -9.18
C VAL A 32 8.78 2.16 -8.61
N ALA A 33 8.33 1.01 -9.14
CA ALA A 33 7.15 0.33 -8.63
C ALA A 33 7.31 -0.10 -7.17
N ASP A 34 8.48 -0.62 -6.79
CA ASP A 34 8.80 -0.99 -5.41
C ASP A 34 8.75 0.20 -4.45
N GLU A 35 9.30 1.34 -4.87
CA GLU A 35 9.24 2.59 -4.10
C GLU A 35 7.77 3.04 -3.93
N PHE A 36 6.97 2.97 -5.00
CA PHE A 36 5.56 3.37 -4.95
C PHE A 36 4.74 2.45 -4.04
N ILE A 37 4.99 1.14 -4.07
CA ILE A 37 4.40 0.17 -3.14
C ILE A 37 4.78 0.52 -1.71
N THR A 38 6.06 0.81 -1.46
CA THR A 38 6.59 1.16 -0.14
C THR A 38 5.94 2.43 0.41
N GLU A 39 5.89 3.48 -0.40
CA GLU A 39 5.31 4.77 -0.02
C GLU A 39 3.80 4.69 0.17
N THR A 40 3.11 3.89 -0.65
CA THR A 40 1.68 3.60 -0.48
C THR A 40 1.42 2.88 0.84
N ARG A 41 2.20 1.84 1.17
CA ARG A 41 2.11 1.12 2.45
C ARG A 41 2.42 2.03 3.63
N THR A 42 3.36 2.96 3.49
CA THR A 42 3.67 3.96 4.52
C THR A 42 2.49 4.90 4.74
N ALA A 43 1.87 5.41 3.67
CA ALA A 43 0.70 6.29 3.76
C ALA A 43 -0.49 5.56 4.41
N VAL A 44 -0.76 4.30 4.06
CA VAL A 44 -1.82 3.50 4.69
C VAL A 44 -1.55 3.29 6.18
N ARG A 45 -0.31 3.00 6.58
CA ARG A 45 0.06 2.90 8.01
C ARG A 45 -0.12 4.22 8.75
N GLU A 46 0.19 5.36 8.14
CA GLU A 46 -0.08 6.67 8.73
C GLU A 46 -1.59 6.93 8.88
N LEU A 47 -2.39 6.54 7.89
CA LEU A 47 -3.85 6.59 7.98
C LEU A 47 -4.39 5.78 9.16
N VAL A 48 -3.87 4.57 9.40
CA VAL A 48 -4.26 3.74 10.56
C VAL A 48 -4.09 4.51 11.87
N VAL A 49 -2.92 5.10 12.09
CA VAL A 49 -2.62 5.87 13.32
C VAL A 49 -3.56 7.05 13.46
N LYS A 50 -3.75 7.83 12.38
CA LYS A 50 -4.64 9.00 12.39
C LYS A 50 -6.09 8.64 12.62
N LEU A 51 -6.59 7.60 11.93
CA LEU A 51 -7.97 7.15 12.04
C LEU A 51 -8.28 6.67 13.46
N TYR A 52 -7.40 5.88 14.09
CA TYR A 52 -7.62 5.43 15.46
C TYR A 52 -7.51 6.55 16.48
N LYS A 53 -6.57 7.49 16.31
CA LYS A 53 -6.50 8.68 17.17
C LYS A 53 -7.76 9.53 17.08
N ARG A 54 -8.35 9.63 15.88
CA ARG A 54 -9.58 10.40 15.65
C ARG A 54 -10.86 9.65 16.03
N ASN A 55 -10.82 8.31 15.97
CA ASN A 55 -11.96 7.42 16.22
C ASN A 55 -11.61 6.36 17.28
N PRO A 56 -11.24 6.74 18.52
CA PRO A 56 -10.70 5.82 19.52
C PRO A 56 -11.70 4.72 19.92
N VAL A 57 -13.00 5.00 19.83
CA VAL A 57 -14.08 4.04 20.09
C VAL A 57 -14.03 2.80 19.20
N GLN A 58 -13.39 2.87 18.03
CA GLN A 58 -13.28 1.72 17.11
C GLN A 58 -12.24 0.73 17.62
N LEU A 59 -11.10 1.20 18.13
CA LEU A 59 -10.09 0.35 18.73
C LEU A 59 -10.59 -0.29 20.03
N GLN A 60 -11.34 0.47 20.84
CA GLN A 60 -11.92 0.02 22.12
C GLN A 60 -12.85 -1.19 22.00
N LYS A 61 -13.36 -1.50 20.80
CA LYS A 61 -14.15 -2.71 20.53
C LYS A 61 -13.34 -4.00 20.65
N ASN A 62 -12.01 -3.90 20.67
CA ASN A 62 -11.09 -5.02 20.76
C ASN A 62 -10.27 -4.89 22.05
N PRO A 63 -10.72 -5.49 23.18
CA PRO A 63 -10.02 -5.40 24.45
C PRO A 63 -8.56 -5.85 24.34
N GLY A 64 -7.64 -5.03 24.85
CA GLY A 64 -6.20 -5.30 24.80
C GLY A 64 -5.52 -5.00 23.46
N MET A 65 -6.26 -4.61 22.42
CA MET A 65 -5.68 -4.23 21.14
C MET A 65 -5.08 -2.82 21.19
N THR A 66 -3.90 -2.65 20.58
CA THR A 66 -3.22 -1.35 20.44
C THR A 66 -3.12 -0.93 18.98
N ILE A 67 -2.84 0.35 18.73
CA ILE A 67 -2.58 0.85 17.38
C ILE A 67 -1.36 0.13 16.78
N GLU A 68 -0.32 -0.07 17.59
CA GLU A 68 0.89 -0.80 17.24
C GLU A 68 0.58 -2.26 16.90
N GLY A 69 -0.34 -2.90 17.62
CA GLY A 69 -0.84 -4.25 17.32
C GLY A 69 -1.53 -4.33 15.97
N ARG A 70 -2.42 -3.37 15.66
CA ARG A 70 -3.08 -3.27 14.35
C ARG A 70 -2.08 -3.01 13.22
N LEU A 71 -1.08 -2.14 13.45
CA LEU A 71 0.00 -1.91 12.49
C LEU A 71 0.86 -3.15 12.27
N ALA A 72 1.13 -3.93 13.32
CA ALA A 72 1.88 -5.17 13.22
C ALA A 72 1.13 -6.21 12.37
N GLN A 73 -0.18 -6.36 12.54
CA GLN A 73 -1.01 -7.21 11.69
C GLN A 73 -0.85 -6.85 10.21
N LEU A 74 -0.95 -5.56 9.86
CA LEU A 74 -0.79 -5.12 8.47
C LEU A 74 0.62 -5.35 7.90
N LYS A 75 1.65 -5.37 8.76
CA LYS A 75 3.05 -5.62 8.34
C LYS A 75 3.35 -7.10 8.15
N VAL A 76 2.86 -7.96 9.04
CA VAL A 76 3.15 -9.40 9.02
C VAL A 76 2.52 -10.07 7.80
N HIS A 77 1.30 -9.67 7.46
CA HIS A 77 0.65 -10.15 6.24
C HIS A 77 1.20 -9.34 5.05
N LEU A 78 2.05 -9.95 4.20
CA LEU A 78 2.66 -9.30 3.04
C LEU A 78 1.77 -9.30 1.78
N HIS A 79 0.95 -10.33 1.64
CA HIS A 79 0.12 -10.59 0.46
C HIS A 79 -1.34 -10.21 0.77
N GLN A 80 -2.22 -11.19 0.91
CA GLN A 80 -3.61 -10.97 1.27
C GLN A 80 -3.76 -10.55 2.74
N LEU A 81 -4.72 -9.67 2.97
CA LEU A 81 -5.13 -9.23 4.30
C LEU A 81 -6.43 -9.93 4.66
N ASP A 82 -6.30 -11.19 5.09
CA ASP A 82 -7.43 -12.03 5.46
C ASP A 82 -7.58 -12.09 6.98
N PHE A 83 -8.71 -11.62 7.49
CA PHE A 83 -8.99 -11.56 8.92
C PHE A 83 -10.38 -12.13 9.23
N PRO A 84 -10.48 -13.13 10.12
CA PRO A 84 -11.75 -13.72 10.54
C PRO A 84 -12.74 -12.69 11.13
N GLU A 85 -12.24 -11.67 11.83
CA GLU A 85 -13.09 -10.62 12.42
C GLU A 85 -13.85 -9.78 11.39
N LEU A 86 -13.44 -9.84 10.13
CA LEU A 86 -14.09 -9.19 8.98
C LEU A 86 -14.87 -10.19 8.13
N ASN A 87 -15.13 -11.40 8.64
CA ASN A 87 -15.73 -12.51 7.90
C ASN A 87 -14.98 -12.82 6.59
N HIS A 88 -13.64 -12.74 6.63
CA HIS A 88 -12.77 -12.98 5.48
C HIS A 88 -13.02 -12.06 4.27
N LYS A 89 -13.77 -10.96 4.45
CA LYS A 89 -13.94 -9.95 3.41
C LYS A 89 -12.62 -9.24 3.16
N GLN A 90 -12.33 -8.95 1.90
CA GLN A 90 -11.12 -8.27 1.44
C GLN A 90 -11.48 -7.11 0.52
N GLY A 91 -10.49 -6.27 0.19
CA GLY A 91 -10.62 -5.22 -0.80
C GLY A 91 -11.85 -4.32 -0.58
N ILE A 92 -12.62 -4.12 -1.65
CA ILE A 92 -13.84 -3.31 -1.64
C ILE A 92 -14.88 -3.81 -0.62
N ASP A 93 -15.04 -5.13 -0.47
CA ASP A 93 -16.02 -5.71 0.44
C ASP A 93 -15.69 -5.41 1.91
N ALA A 94 -14.41 -5.47 2.28
CA ALA A 94 -13.96 -5.08 3.61
C ALA A 94 -14.15 -3.57 3.83
N MET A 95 -13.84 -2.72 2.83
CA MET A 95 -14.07 -1.27 2.94
C MET A 95 -15.56 -0.94 3.12
N ASN A 96 -16.45 -1.67 2.46
CA ASN A 96 -17.89 -1.43 2.57
C ASN A 96 -18.45 -1.70 3.97
N LEU A 97 -17.85 -2.62 4.75
CA LEU A 97 -18.21 -2.83 6.15
C LEU A 97 -18.10 -1.53 6.98
N ALA A 98 -17.15 -0.65 6.65
CA ALA A 98 -16.96 0.61 7.36
C ALA A 98 -18.18 1.54 7.25
N PHE A 99 -19.02 1.37 6.22
CA PHE A 99 -20.23 2.16 5.96
C PHE A 99 -21.54 1.38 6.16
N ASP A 100 -21.45 0.10 6.51
CA ASP A 100 -22.63 -0.74 6.72
C ASP A 100 -23.33 -0.37 8.06
N PRO A 101 -24.61 0.03 8.09
CA PRO A 101 -25.35 0.33 9.31
C PRO A 101 -25.43 -0.83 10.32
N VAL A 102 -25.40 -2.08 9.88
CA VAL A 102 -25.51 -3.26 10.76
C VAL A 102 -24.16 -3.74 11.26
N PHE A 103 -23.05 -3.34 10.64
CA PHE A 103 -21.71 -3.72 11.08
C PHE A 103 -21.39 -3.15 12.46
N ARG A 104 -20.98 -4.02 13.40
CA ARG A 104 -20.64 -3.64 14.78
C ARG A 104 -19.15 -3.71 15.09
N GLY A 105 -18.37 -4.37 14.23
CA GLY A 105 -16.92 -4.50 14.38
C GLY A 105 -16.13 -3.19 14.25
N ASP A 106 -14.81 -3.31 14.25
CA ASP A 106 -13.89 -2.17 14.11
C ASP A 106 -13.92 -1.62 12.68
N ARG A 107 -14.58 -0.46 12.50
CA ARG A 107 -14.73 0.19 11.19
C ARG A 107 -13.42 0.76 10.66
N VAL A 108 -12.51 1.19 11.55
CA VAL A 108 -11.19 1.65 11.14
C VAL A 108 -10.42 0.47 10.57
N PHE A 109 -10.43 -0.67 11.28
CA PHE A 109 -9.75 -1.88 10.82
C PHE A 109 -10.31 -2.39 9.49
N ALA A 110 -11.63 -2.47 9.36
CA ALA A 110 -12.28 -2.88 8.12
C ALA A 110 -11.90 -1.98 6.94
N LEU A 111 -11.87 -0.66 7.14
CA LEU A 111 -11.49 0.30 6.12
C LEU A 111 -10.02 0.15 5.70
N VAL A 112 -9.08 0.06 6.64
CA VAL A 112 -7.65 -0.01 6.32
C VAL A 112 -7.24 -1.37 5.76
N VAL A 113 -7.88 -2.46 6.19
CA VAL A 113 -7.72 -3.79 5.61
C VAL A 113 -8.23 -3.80 4.17
N GLY A 114 -9.42 -3.26 3.94
CA GLY A 114 -9.98 -3.20 2.59
C GLY A 114 -9.17 -2.31 1.64
N LEU A 115 -8.76 -1.12 2.10
CA LEU A 115 -7.92 -0.21 1.33
C LEU A 115 -6.55 -0.83 1.04
N GLY A 116 -5.87 -1.34 2.07
CA GLY A 116 -4.58 -1.99 1.91
C GLY A 116 -4.66 -3.25 1.05
N GLY A 117 -5.74 -4.01 1.14
CA GLY A 117 -5.99 -5.20 0.33
C GLY A 117 -6.16 -4.86 -1.14
N MET A 118 -7.02 -3.89 -1.46
CA MET A 118 -7.23 -3.40 -2.83
C MET A 118 -5.93 -2.85 -3.43
N LEU A 119 -5.19 -2.04 -2.68
CA LEU A 119 -3.92 -1.48 -3.16
C LEU A 119 -2.88 -2.57 -3.40
N ARG A 120 -2.87 -3.66 -2.63
CA ARG A 120 -1.97 -4.80 -2.91
C ARG A 120 -2.44 -5.61 -4.11
N GLU A 121 -3.75 -5.80 -4.25
CA GLU A 121 -4.36 -6.48 -5.39
C GLU A 121 -4.02 -5.76 -6.71
N ALA A 122 -3.95 -4.43 -6.71
CA ALA A 122 -3.53 -3.65 -7.88
C ALA A 122 -2.08 -3.95 -8.34
N TYR A 123 -1.25 -4.49 -7.45
CA TYR A 123 0.09 -5.02 -7.75
C TYR A 123 0.13 -6.56 -7.65
N ARG A 124 -1.01 -7.23 -7.86
CA ARG A 124 -1.17 -8.69 -7.83
C ARG A 124 -0.66 -9.37 -6.55
N TYR A 125 -0.83 -8.68 -5.42
CA TYR A 125 -0.34 -9.07 -4.08
C TYR A 125 1.18 -9.26 -3.99
N LYS A 126 1.94 -8.75 -4.97
CA LYS A 126 3.39 -8.84 -4.95
C LYS A 126 3.98 -7.78 -4.03
N PRO A 127 4.88 -8.16 -3.11
CA PRO A 127 5.51 -7.20 -2.22
C PRO A 127 6.57 -6.35 -2.90
N GLU A 128 7.06 -6.82 -4.04
CA GLU A 128 8.02 -6.20 -4.96
C GLU A 128 7.68 -6.64 -6.39
N VAL A 129 7.95 -5.79 -7.37
CA VAL A 129 7.72 -6.04 -8.81
C VAL A 129 9.02 -6.50 -9.46
N PHE A 130 8.91 -7.42 -10.43
CA PHE A 130 10.02 -7.85 -11.27
C PHE A 130 9.65 -7.68 -12.74
N PHE A 131 10.64 -7.60 -13.63
CA PHE A 131 10.46 -7.38 -15.08
C PHE A 131 9.42 -8.27 -15.79
N THR A 132 9.11 -9.45 -15.25
CA THR A 132 8.06 -10.35 -15.80
C THR A 132 6.64 -9.98 -15.39
N ASP A 133 6.48 -8.99 -14.51
CA ASP A 133 5.21 -8.56 -13.95
C ASP A 133 4.65 -7.36 -14.71
N GLN A 134 3.90 -7.66 -15.77
CA GLN A 134 3.08 -6.63 -16.42
C GLN A 134 2.01 -6.13 -15.43
N LEU A 135 2.17 -4.88 -15.03
CA LEU A 135 1.19 -4.14 -14.25
C LEU A 135 0.11 -3.61 -15.19
N GLU A 136 -1.15 -3.78 -14.81
CA GLU A 136 -2.28 -3.34 -15.63
C GLU A 136 -2.63 -1.87 -15.30
N SER A 137 -2.41 -0.97 -16.25
CA SER A 137 -2.65 0.48 -16.08
C SER A 137 -4.10 0.78 -15.66
N GLU A 138 -5.07 0.08 -16.24
CA GLU A 138 -6.50 0.21 -15.91
C GLU A 138 -6.82 -0.18 -14.46
N VAL A 139 -6.18 -1.23 -13.93
CA VAL A 139 -6.37 -1.67 -12.54
C VAL A 139 -5.81 -0.63 -11.57
N LEU A 140 -4.65 -0.05 -11.87
CA LEU A 140 -4.03 1.02 -11.09
C LEU A 140 -4.87 2.31 -11.10
N LEU A 141 -5.40 2.72 -12.25
CA LEU A 141 -6.32 3.86 -12.34
C LEU A 141 -7.62 3.61 -11.57
N THR A 142 -8.16 2.39 -11.67
CA THR A 142 -9.36 2.00 -10.92
C THR A 142 -9.11 2.05 -9.41
N SER A 143 -7.92 1.61 -8.96
CA SER A 143 -7.55 1.70 -7.55
C SER A 143 -7.48 3.16 -7.09
N ALA A 144 -6.88 4.06 -7.87
CA ALA A 144 -6.85 5.50 -7.60
C ALA A 144 -8.27 6.09 -7.45
N ARG A 145 -9.15 5.78 -8.42
CA ARG A 145 -10.55 6.23 -8.40
C ARG A 145 -11.32 5.71 -7.19
N ASN A 146 -11.08 4.47 -6.78
CA ASN A 146 -11.69 3.91 -5.58
C ASN A 146 -11.24 4.63 -4.32
N VAL A 147 -9.99 5.09 -4.24
CA VAL A 147 -9.50 5.92 -3.12
C VAL A 147 -10.20 7.29 -3.09
N GLU A 148 -10.44 7.92 -4.25
CA GLU A 148 -11.24 9.15 -4.32
C GLU A 148 -12.67 8.94 -3.82
N VAL A 149 -13.33 7.88 -4.28
CA VAL A 149 -14.69 7.51 -3.85
C VAL A 149 -14.72 7.23 -2.36
N LEU A 150 -13.71 6.54 -1.82
CA LEU A 150 -13.58 6.30 -0.39
C LEU A 150 -13.50 7.60 0.41
N LEU A 151 -12.65 8.55 -0.01
CA LEU A 151 -12.54 9.86 0.61
C LEU A 151 -13.87 10.62 0.57
N TRP A 152 -14.57 10.58 -0.57
CA TRP A 152 -15.91 11.15 -0.67
C TRP A 152 -16.90 10.47 0.28
N LYS A 153 -16.91 9.13 0.37
CA LYS A 153 -17.80 8.38 1.28
C LYS A 153 -17.53 8.73 2.74
N LEU A 154 -16.28 8.87 3.17
CA LEU A 154 -15.92 9.29 4.52
C LEU A 154 -16.48 10.67 4.88
N LYS A 155 -16.46 11.61 3.91
CA LYS A 155 -16.96 12.98 4.09
C LYS A 155 -18.47 13.11 3.99
N ASN A 156 -19.15 12.26 3.22
CA ASN A 156 -20.55 12.49 2.84
C ASN A 156 -21.53 11.43 3.37
N THR A 157 -21.05 10.23 3.70
CA THR A 157 -21.94 9.18 4.23
C THR A 157 -22.20 9.41 5.70
N ARG A 158 -23.46 9.31 6.12
CA ARG A 158 -23.89 9.45 7.51
C ARG A 158 -24.59 8.18 7.99
N LYS A 159 -24.43 7.90 9.28
CA LYS A 159 -25.22 6.94 10.02
C LYS A 159 -26.69 7.42 10.11
N PRO A 160 -27.64 6.54 10.49
CA PRO A 160 -29.04 6.94 10.71
C PRO A 160 -29.23 8.05 11.75
N ASP A 161 -28.28 8.21 12.68
CA ASP A 161 -28.27 9.27 13.70
C ASP A 161 -27.72 10.62 13.17
N GLY A 162 -27.35 10.69 11.88
CA GLY A 162 -26.81 11.89 11.25
C GLY A 162 -25.30 12.11 11.46
N GLU A 163 -24.63 11.29 12.26
CA GLU A 163 -23.18 11.39 12.46
C GLU A 163 -22.38 10.65 11.36
N HIS A 164 -21.11 10.99 11.20
CA HIS A 164 -20.21 10.22 10.32
C HIS A 164 -19.96 8.80 10.85
N TYR A 165 -19.76 7.85 9.94
CA TYR A 165 -19.30 6.50 10.30
C TYR A 165 -17.89 6.49 10.88
N LEU A 166 -17.01 7.33 10.32
CA LEU A 166 -15.66 7.60 10.76
C LEU A 166 -15.40 9.10 10.59
N ILE A 167 -14.86 9.73 11.62
CA ILE A 167 -14.51 11.14 11.64
C ILE A 167 -13.16 11.33 10.95
N THR A 168 -13.14 12.10 9.86
CA THR A 168 -11.93 12.39 9.07
C THR A 168 -11.80 13.83 8.59
N HIS A 169 -12.79 14.70 8.85
CA HIS A 169 -12.81 16.05 8.29
C HIS A 169 -13.48 17.05 9.24
N GLU A 170 -14.68 16.74 9.71
CA GLU A 170 -15.41 17.63 10.62
C GLU A 170 -15.82 16.87 11.88
N TYR A 171 -15.66 17.51 13.03
CA TYR A 171 -16.20 17.01 14.29
C TYR A 171 -16.79 18.15 15.10
N ARG A 172 -18.09 18.04 15.42
CA ARG A 172 -18.84 19.02 16.25
C ARG A 172 -18.73 20.46 15.73
N GLY A 173 -18.85 20.66 14.41
CA GLY A 173 -18.79 21.98 13.79
C GLY A 173 -17.38 22.56 13.62
N VAL A 174 -16.33 21.82 14.00
CA VAL A 174 -14.94 22.21 13.77
C VAL A 174 -14.39 21.39 12.59
N VAL A 175 -14.02 22.10 11.53
CA VAL A 175 -13.31 21.52 10.38
C VAL A 175 -11.83 21.36 10.74
N ASP A 176 -11.34 20.13 10.66
CA ASP A 176 -9.93 19.79 10.87
C ASP A 176 -9.04 20.32 9.73
N ASN A 177 -7.73 20.28 9.97
CA ASN A 177 -6.75 20.46 8.92
C ASN A 177 -6.85 19.38 7.81
N LEU A 178 -6.26 19.66 6.64
CA LEU A 178 -6.30 18.79 5.46
C LEU A 178 -5.39 17.54 5.55
N SER A 179 -5.15 17.03 6.77
CA SER A 179 -4.14 16.00 6.99
C SER A 179 -4.56 14.60 6.53
N PHE A 180 -5.87 14.34 6.43
CA PHE A 180 -6.41 13.13 5.80
C PHE A 180 -6.40 13.28 4.29
N GLU A 181 -6.87 14.41 3.76
CA GLU A 181 -6.89 14.74 2.33
C GLU A 181 -5.50 14.65 1.71
N ARG A 182 -4.48 15.13 2.41
CA ARG A 182 -3.08 15.01 1.97
C ARG A 182 -2.63 13.55 1.84
N LEU A 183 -3.04 12.67 2.77
CA LEU A 183 -2.66 11.25 2.70
C LEU A 183 -3.42 10.51 1.60
N PHE A 184 -4.72 10.73 1.48
CA PHE A 184 -5.50 10.16 0.39
C PHE A 184 -5.00 10.65 -0.97
N GLY A 185 -4.73 11.96 -1.11
CA GLY A 185 -4.15 12.54 -2.32
C GLY A 185 -2.79 11.95 -2.67
N LYS A 186 -1.93 11.70 -1.66
CA LYS A 186 -0.66 10.98 -1.86
C LYS A 186 -0.88 9.56 -2.40
N ILE A 187 -1.85 8.82 -1.87
CA ILE A 187 -2.15 7.46 -2.36
C ILE A 187 -2.68 7.53 -3.81
N ILE A 188 -3.63 8.43 -4.09
CA ILE A 188 -4.21 8.61 -5.43
C ILE A 188 -3.10 8.88 -6.45
N ILE A 189 -2.25 9.87 -6.21
CA ILE A 189 -1.21 10.25 -7.19
C ILE A 189 -0.18 9.14 -7.40
N LEU A 190 0.16 8.35 -6.36
CA LEU A 190 1.05 7.21 -6.52
C LEU A 190 0.44 6.15 -7.46
N GLN A 191 -0.85 5.86 -7.33
CA GLN A 191 -1.53 4.90 -8.21
C GLN A 191 -1.66 5.45 -9.65
N GLU A 192 -2.05 6.72 -9.82
CA GLU A 192 -2.16 7.34 -11.16
C GLU A 192 -0.82 7.44 -11.89
N MET A 193 0.25 7.78 -11.17
CA MET A 193 1.59 7.85 -11.75
C MET A 193 2.11 6.46 -12.13
N MET A 194 1.87 5.44 -11.30
CA MET A 194 2.24 4.06 -11.67
C MET A 194 1.47 3.58 -12.90
N ALA A 195 0.17 3.91 -12.99
CA ALA A 195 -0.62 3.54 -14.15
C ALA A 195 -0.04 4.11 -15.45
N ARG A 196 0.36 5.39 -15.45
CA ARG A 196 1.00 6.03 -16.60
C ARG A 196 2.34 5.39 -16.95
N ILE A 197 3.15 5.06 -15.94
CA ILE A 197 4.44 4.41 -16.15
C ILE A 197 4.26 2.99 -16.72
N ALA A 198 3.27 2.25 -16.24
CA ALA A 198 2.94 0.92 -16.76
C ALA A 198 2.51 0.97 -18.23
N ASP A 199 1.66 1.94 -18.59
CA ASP A 199 1.22 2.19 -19.97
C ASP A 199 2.41 2.51 -20.91
N ASP A 200 3.29 3.43 -20.48
CA ASP A 200 4.51 3.80 -21.21
C ASP A 200 5.50 2.62 -21.36
N ALA A 201 5.57 1.75 -20.35
CA ALA A 201 6.45 0.59 -20.35
C ALA A 201 6.01 -0.45 -21.39
N ASP A 202 4.70 -0.71 -21.50
CA ASP A 202 4.14 -1.60 -22.51
C ASP A 202 4.49 -1.10 -23.93
N ASP A 203 4.33 0.20 -24.21
CA ASP A 203 4.72 0.81 -25.49
C ASP A 203 6.24 0.71 -25.78
N ARG A 204 7.08 0.80 -24.75
CA ARG A 204 8.54 0.66 -24.89
C ARG A 204 8.99 -0.78 -25.08
N THR A 205 8.29 -1.80 -24.58
CA THR A 205 8.61 -3.19 -24.92
C THR A 205 8.38 -3.46 -26.41
N VAL A 206 7.36 -2.84 -27.01
CA VAL A 206 7.07 -2.89 -28.46
C VAL A 206 8.15 -2.16 -29.26
N THR A 207 8.61 -1.01 -28.77
CA THR A 207 9.59 -0.16 -29.50
C THR A 207 11.06 -0.57 -29.27
N GLY A 208 11.39 -1.12 -28.11
CA GLY A 208 12.73 -1.56 -27.71
C GLY A 208 13.26 -2.75 -28.51
N ALA A 209 12.36 -3.53 -29.13
CA ALA A 209 12.72 -4.55 -30.11
C ALA A 209 13.30 -3.95 -31.42
N VAL A 210 13.16 -2.65 -31.64
CA VAL A 210 13.57 -1.96 -32.89
C VAL A 210 14.83 -1.10 -32.73
N HIS A 211 15.26 -0.78 -31.50
CA HIS A 211 16.39 0.15 -31.28
C HIS A 211 17.48 -0.38 -30.34
N ALA A 212 18.22 -1.39 -30.80
CA ALA A 212 19.54 -1.74 -30.28
C ALA A 212 20.64 -1.00 -31.07
N VAL A 213 20.68 0.34 -31.04
CA VAL A 213 21.81 1.10 -31.63
C VAL A 213 22.21 2.29 -30.75
N SER A 214 23.46 2.20 -30.27
CA SER A 214 24.37 3.22 -29.72
C SER A 214 23.84 4.28 -28.74
N LYS A 215 24.08 4.08 -27.44
CA LYS A 215 24.19 5.19 -26.47
C LYS A 215 25.67 5.46 -26.17
N VAL A 216 26.31 6.28 -27.01
CA VAL A 216 27.51 7.05 -26.62
C VAL A 216 26.98 8.28 -25.89
N PHE A 217 27.38 8.45 -24.63
CA PHE A 217 26.88 9.51 -23.76
C PHE A 217 27.37 10.90 -24.20
N MET A 218 26.48 11.89 -24.17
CA MET A 218 26.86 13.31 -24.23
C MET A 218 27.02 13.84 -22.79
N PRO A 219 28.12 14.55 -22.46
CA PRO A 219 28.32 15.13 -21.14
C PRO A 219 27.44 16.36 -20.92
N LEU A 220 27.07 16.59 -19.65
CA LEU A 220 26.30 17.76 -19.24
C LEU A 220 27.20 19.01 -19.22
N PRO A 221 26.72 20.17 -19.68
CA PRO A 221 27.41 21.42 -19.43
C PRO A 221 27.30 21.77 -17.94
N ILE A 222 28.43 22.16 -17.35
CA ILE A 222 28.54 22.75 -16.01
C ILE A 222 27.97 24.16 -16.04
#